data_AF-A0A9Q0PA55-F1
#
_entry.id   AF-A0A9Q0PA55-F1
#
_cell.length_a   1.000
_cell.length_b   1.000
_cell.length_c   1.000
_cell.angle_alpha   90.00
_cell.angle_beta   90.00
_cell.angle_gamma   90.00
#
_symmetry.space_group_name_H-M   'P 1'
#
loop_
_entity.id
_entity.type
_entity.pdbx_description
1 polymer ?
#
loop_
_entity_poly.entity_id
_entity_poly.type
_entity_poly.pdbx_seq_one_letter_code
_entity_poly.pdbx_strand_id
1 'polypeptide(L)'
;MALKHQGSYFLEHPKLKARVELLQRNLRNYTGQDLDPLSYKELHYLEQKIDTALKSIRSRKNQLIHESLAEMQKKERELRNQNNILAEQVKKKLKALTEQEQWEQQNLGQNSSFFMLPQAQPPLQPSILSHPPPTIGGSFQIRGFLNGNKDVEVQTQPITTMPPWMLRIVNERI
;
A
#
# COMPACT_ATOMS: atom_id res chain seq x y z
N MET A 1 65.89 -9.48 -7.74
CA MET A 1 64.50 -9.60 -7.22
C MET A 1 63.45 -9.88 -8.29
N ALA A 2 63.64 -9.49 -9.57
CA ALA A 2 62.66 -9.72 -10.64
C ALA A 2 62.33 -11.21 -10.96
N LEU A 3 63.31 -12.11 -10.84
CA LEU A 3 63.12 -13.54 -11.15
C LEU A 3 62.20 -14.28 -10.16
N LYS A 4 62.12 -13.83 -8.89
CA LYS A 4 61.18 -14.43 -7.91
C LYS A 4 59.72 -14.08 -8.23
N HIS A 5 59.48 -12.90 -8.77
CA HIS A 5 58.14 -12.44 -9.12
C HIS A 5 57.59 -13.16 -10.36
N GLN A 6 58.47 -13.43 -11.34
CA GLN A 6 58.10 -14.18 -12.56
C GLN A 6 57.78 -15.65 -12.27
N GLY A 7 58.55 -16.32 -11.41
CA GLY A 7 58.26 -17.68 -10.95
C GLY A 7 56.99 -17.77 -10.10
N SER A 8 56.73 -16.75 -9.27
CA SER A 8 55.49 -16.65 -8.48
C SER A 8 54.26 -16.43 -9.38
N TYR A 9 54.31 -15.50 -10.33
CA TYR A 9 53.20 -15.27 -11.26
C TYR A 9 52.89 -16.49 -12.15
N PHE A 10 53.93 -17.19 -12.61
CA PHE A 10 53.80 -18.40 -13.43
C PHE A 10 53.10 -19.55 -12.71
N LEU A 11 53.24 -19.67 -11.39
CA LEU A 11 52.58 -20.73 -10.59
C LEU A 11 51.21 -20.29 -10.05
N GLU A 12 51.05 -19.01 -9.71
CA GLU A 12 49.79 -18.47 -9.20
C GLU A 12 48.71 -18.39 -10.28
N HIS A 13 49.07 -18.07 -11.54
CA HIS A 13 48.08 -17.96 -12.61
C HIS A 13 47.37 -19.30 -12.92
N PRO A 14 48.06 -20.44 -13.13
CA PRO A 14 47.41 -21.74 -13.30
C PRO A 14 46.55 -22.14 -12.10
N LYS A 15 47.00 -21.84 -10.87
CA LYS A 15 46.27 -22.12 -9.64
C LYS A 15 44.97 -21.32 -9.56
N LEU A 16 45.02 -20.03 -9.89
CA LEU A 16 43.84 -19.18 -9.97
C LEU A 16 42.88 -19.66 -11.06
N LYS A 17 43.40 -20.00 -12.25
CA LYS A 17 42.61 -20.54 -13.35
C LYS A 17 41.88 -21.82 -12.95
N ALA A 18 42.58 -22.78 -12.33
CA ALA A 18 41.97 -24.01 -11.82
C ALA A 18 40.88 -23.72 -10.78
N ARG A 19 41.08 -22.71 -9.92
CA ARG A 19 40.05 -22.28 -8.95
C ARG A 19 38.81 -21.73 -9.64
N VAL A 20 38.96 -20.89 -10.66
CA VAL A 20 37.84 -20.33 -11.44
C VAL A 20 37.07 -21.45 -12.15
N GLU A 21 37.76 -22.36 -12.83
CA GLU A 21 37.13 -23.49 -13.53
C GLU A 21 36.38 -24.41 -12.56
N LEU A 22 36.94 -24.66 -11.38
CA LEU A 22 36.26 -25.39 -10.32
C LEU A 22 34.99 -24.68 -9.85
N LEU A 23 35.05 -23.35 -9.62
CA LEU A 23 33.88 -22.58 -9.20
C LEU A 23 32.80 -22.55 -10.27
N GLN A 24 33.17 -22.39 -11.54
CA GLN A 24 32.24 -22.41 -12.66
C GLN A 24 31.58 -23.79 -12.82
N ARG A 25 32.35 -24.87 -12.68
CA ARG A 25 31.81 -26.23 -12.67
C ARG A 25 30.82 -26.41 -11.52
N ASN A 26 31.18 -25.98 -10.31
CA ASN A 26 30.27 -26.06 -9.16
C ASN A 26 28.98 -25.28 -9.39
N LEU A 27 29.05 -24.07 -9.95
CA LEU A 27 27.86 -23.28 -10.27
C LEU A 27 26.94 -24.05 -11.22
N ARG A 28 27.50 -24.64 -12.27
CA ARG A 28 26.76 -25.45 -13.23
C ARG A 28 26.08 -26.64 -12.57
N ASN A 29 26.80 -27.36 -11.71
CA ASN A 29 26.24 -28.45 -10.91
C ASN A 29 25.09 -27.96 -10.02
N TYR A 30 25.25 -26.83 -9.30
CA TYR A 30 24.18 -26.25 -8.48
C TYR A 30 22.95 -25.85 -9.31
N THR A 31 23.13 -25.50 -10.58
CA THR A 31 22.03 -25.21 -11.52
C THR A 31 21.48 -26.46 -12.23
N GLY A 32 21.97 -27.66 -11.89
CA GLY A 32 21.50 -28.92 -12.45
C GLY A 32 22.14 -29.31 -13.79
N GLN A 33 23.27 -28.72 -14.17
CA GLN A 33 24.03 -29.03 -15.38
C GLN A 33 25.24 -29.92 -15.06
N ASP A 34 25.74 -30.69 -16.04
CA ASP A 34 26.89 -31.60 -15.91
C ASP A 34 26.83 -32.51 -14.69
N LEU A 35 25.68 -33.15 -14.49
CA LEU A 35 25.48 -34.08 -13.39
C LEU A 35 25.95 -35.50 -13.72
N ASP A 36 26.02 -35.87 -15.00
CA ASP A 36 26.40 -37.21 -15.47
C ASP A 36 27.73 -37.74 -14.88
N PRO A 37 28.78 -36.91 -14.69
CA PRO A 37 30.03 -37.38 -14.10
C PRO A 37 29.99 -37.59 -12.58
N LEU A 38 28.93 -37.14 -11.89
CA LEU A 38 28.84 -37.23 -10.44
C LEU A 38 28.35 -38.60 -10.00
N SER A 39 28.97 -39.14 -8.96
CA SER A 39 28.46 -40.31 -8.28
C SER A 39 27.19 -39.99 -7.48
N TYR A 40 26.41 -41.02 -7.15
CA TYR A 40 25.22 -40.87 -6.30
C TYR A 40 25.52 -40.14 -4.97
N LYS A 41 26.66 -40.43 -4.34
CA LYS A 41 27.07 -39.79 -3.08
C LYS A 41 27.29 -38.29 -3.26
N GLU A 42 27.91 -37.88 -4.35
CA GLU A 42 28.17 -36.47 -4.65
C GLU A 42 26.89 -35.74 -5.03
N LEU A 43 25.99 -36.40 -5.77
CA LEU A 43 24.68 -35.84 -6.11
C LEU A 43 23.81 -35.65 -4.86
N HIS A 44 23.78 -36.64 -3.96
CA HIS A 44 23.07 -36.50 -2.69
C HIS A 44 23.66 -35.39 -1.82
N TYR A 45 24.99 -35.25 -1.76
CA TYR A 45 25.63 -34.14 -1.08
C TYR A 45 25.25 -32.77 -1.69
N LEU A 46 25.20 -32.69 -3.01
CA LEU A 46 24.80 -31.50 -3.75
C LEU A 46 23.37 -31.08 -3.41
N GLU A 47 22.44 -32.04 -3.43
CA GLU A 47 21.04 -31.86 -3.03
C GLU A 47 20.92 -31.32 -1.60
N GLN A 48 21.56 -31.97 -0.62
CA GLN A 48 21.53 -31.52 0.78
C GLN A 48 22.07 -30.10 0.96
N LYS A 49 23.11 -29.74 0.20
CA LYS A 49 23.69 -28.39 0.24
C LYS A 49 22.73 -27.34 -0.32
N ILE A 50 22.06 -27.63 -1.43
CA ILE A 50 21.05 -26.75 -2.02
C ILE A 50 19.86 -26.60 -1.06
N ASP A 51 19.35 -27.69 -0.52
CA ASP A 51 18.24 -27.69 0.43
C ASP A 51 18.52 -26.84 1.66
N THR A 52 19.71 -26.99 2.24
CA THR A 52 20.14 -26.22 3.40
C THR A 52 20.23 -24.72 3.08
N ALA A 53 20.81 -24.38 1.93
CA ALA A 53 20.90 -22.99 1.47
C ALA A 53 19.50 -22.39 1.23
N LEU A 54 18.59 -23.13 0.59
CA LEU A 54 17.21 -22.69 0.36
C LEU A 54 16.44 -22.48 1.66
N LYS A 55 16.60 -23.39 2.64
CA LYS A 55 16.01 -23.23 3.99
C LYS A 55 16.53 -21.95 4.65
N SER A 56 17.83 -21.68 4.58
CA SER A 56 18.43 -20.45 5.12
C SER A 56 17.90 -19.19 4.44
N ILE A 57 17.85 -19.16 3.10
CA ILE A 57 17.31 -18.04 2.32
C ILE A 57 15.85 -17.78 2.68
N ARG A 58 15.02 -18.83 2.73
CA ARG A 58 13.60 -18.71 3.08
C ARG A 58 13.42 -18.20 4.51
N SER A 59 14.19 -18.72 5.45
CA SER A 59 14.20 -18.25 6.84
C SER A 59 14.54 -16.76 6.92
N ARG A 60 15.62 -16.33 6.26
CA ARG A 60 16.04 -14.93 6.23
C ARG A 60 14.98 -14.03 5.58
N LYS A 61 14.37 -14.45 4.47
CA LYS A 61 13.27 -13.71 3.83
C LYS A 61 12.08 -13.54 4.77
N ASN A 62 11.66 -14.61 5.45
CA ASN A 62 10.56 -14.56 6.40
C ASN A 62 10.89 -13.64 7.57
N GLN A 63 12.11 -13.72 8.11
CA GLN A 63 12.56 -12.84 9.17
C GLN A 63 12.44 -11.36 8.76
N LEU A 64 12.94 -10.98 7.59
CA LEU A 64 12.86 -9.60 7.08
C LEU A 64 11.41 -9.12 6.90
N ILE A 65 10.52 -10.00 6.44
CA ILE A 65 9.09 -9.68 6.32
C ILE A 65 8.46 -9.42 7.70
N HIS A 66 8.78 -10.24 8.70
CA HIS A 66 8.27 -10.05 10.06
C HIS A 66 8.83 -8.76 10.70
N GLU A 67 10.11 -8.45 10.49
CA GLU A 67 10.72 -7.20 10.94
C GLU A 67 10.01 -5.99 10.33
N SER A 68 9.79 -5.99 9.00
CA SER A 68 9.07 -4.92 8.30
C SER A 68 7.61 -4.78 8.76
N LEU A 69 6.92 -5.90 8.96
CA LEU A 69 5.55 -5.90 9.48
C LEU A 69 5.50 -5.28 10.89
N ALA A 70 6.41 -5.66 11.77
CA ALA A 70 6.47 -5.13 13.13
C ALA A 70 6.76 -3.63 13.16
N GLU A 71 7.66 -3.15 12.29
CA GLU A 71 7.95 -1.73 12.13
C GLU A 71 6.70 -0.95 11.67
N MET A 72 6.01 -1.46 10.64
CA MET A 72 4.79 -0.82 10.13
C MET A 72 3.67 -0.80 11.17
N GLN A 73 3.45 -1.90 11.88
CA GLN A 73 2.46 -1.98 12.97
C GLN A 73 2.79 -1.05 14.14
N LYS A 74 4.08 -0.82 14.42
CA LYS A 74 4.49 0.18 15.42
C LYS A 74 4.11 1.59 14.96
N LYS A 75 4.39 1.92 13.69
CA LYS A 75 4.04 3.23 13.10
C LYS A 75 2.53 3.45 13.06
N GLU A 76 1.76 2.43 12.70
CA GLU A 76 0.30 2.47 12.72
C GLU A 76 -0.24 2.81 14.12
N ARG A 77 0.25 2.11 15.16
CA ARG A 77 -0.15 2.36 16.55
C ARG A 77 0.18 3.77 17.01
N GLU A 78 1.38 4.26 16.68
CA GLU A 78 1.80 5.62 17.03
C GLU A 78 0.89 6.67 16.37
N LEU A 79 0.65 6.55 15.06
CA LEU A 79 -0.23 7.46 14.33
C LEU A 79 -1.67 7.41 14.87
N ARG A 80 -2.18 6.22 15.18
CA ARG A 80 -3.51 6.05 15.77
C ARG A 80 -3.61 6.71 17.15
N ASN A 81 -2.56 6.60 17.97
CA ASN A 81 -2.49 7.26 19.26
C ASN A 81 -2.48 8.79 19.12
N GLN A 82 -1.64 9.33 18.23
CA GLN A 82 -1.62 10.77 17.93
C GLN A 82 -2.96 11.28 17.42
N ASN A 83 -3.61 10.53 16.52
CA ASN A 83 -4.93 10.88 16.00
C ASN A 83 -5.99 10.93 17.12
N ASN A 84 -6.00 9.94 18.02
CA ASN A 84 -6.90 9.92 19.17
C ASN A 84 -6.69 11.14 20.09
N ILE A 85 -5.43 11.47 20.40
CA ILE A 85 -5.10 12.66 21.20
C ILE A 85 -5.62 13.94 20.54
N LEU A 86 -5.40 14.09 19.24
CA LEU A 86 -5.88 15.25 18.48
C LEU A 86 -7.41 15.31 18.43
N ALA A 87 -8.08 14.17 18.22
CA ALA A 87 -9.54 14.09 18.20
C ALA A 87 -10.15 14.53 19.54
N GLU A 88 -9.57 14.08 20.67
CA GLU A 88 -10.00 14.52 22.00
C GLU A 88 -9.70 16.00 22.27
N GLN A 89 -8.58 16.53 21.78
CA GLN A 89 -8.30 17.97 21.86
C GLN A 89 -9.31 18.81 21.06
N VAL A 90 -9.63 18.39 19.84
CA VAL A 90 -10.64 19.06 18.99
C VAL A 90 -12.00 19.04 19.68
N LYS A 91 -12.41 17.87 20.20
CA LYS A 91 -13.66 17.72 20.95
C LYS A 91 -13.73 18.63 22.16
N LYS A 92 -12.65 18.77 22.94
CA LYS A 92 -12.58 19.70 24.09
C LYS A 92 -12.70 21.16 23.64
N LYS A 93 -11.99 21.56 22.57
CA LYS A 93 -12.06 22.94 22.04
C LYS A 93 -13.45 23.28 21.51
N LEU A 94 -14.10 22.36 20.82
CA LEU A 94 -15.48 22.55 20.33
C LEU A 94 -16.47 22.73 21.49
N LYS A 95 -16.34 21.93 22.56
CA LYS A 95 -17.16 22.10 23.77
C LYS A 95 -16.94 23.46 24.42
N ALA A 96 -15.68 23.86 24.61
CA ALA A 96 -15.36 25.17 25.18
C ALA A 96 -15.93 26.33 24.36
N LEU A 97 -15.86 26.25 23.02
CA LEU A 97 -16.44 27.26 22.13
C LEU A 97 -17.97 27.32 22.25
N THR A 98 -18.62 26.15 22.31
CA THR A 98 -20.08 26.07 22.49
C THR A 98 -20.53 26.63 23.84
N GLU A 99 -19.79 26.31 24.92
CA GLU A 99 -20.05 26.87 26.26
C GLU A 99 -19.85 28.39 26.28
N GLN A 100 -18.81 28.90 25.60
CA GLN A 100 -18.57 30.35 25.47
C GLN A 100 -19.72 31.06 24.73
N GLU A 101 -20.16 30.53 23.58
CA GLU A 101 -21.31 31.09 22.84
C GLU A 101 -22.60 31.10 23.67
N GLN A 102 -22.82 30.07 24.50
CA GLN A 102 -23.95 30.03 25.42
C GLN A 102 -23.85 31.10 26.52
N TRP A 103 -22.68 31.28 27.14
CA TRP A 103 -22.46 32.32 28.14
C TRP A 103 -22.63 33.73 27.55
N GLU A 104 -22.15 33.98 26.34
CA GLU A 104 -22.30 35.26 25.64
C GLU A 104 -23.77 35.57 25.33
N GLN A 105 -24.55 34.59 24.86
CA GLN A 105 -25.99 34.76 24.63
C GLN A 105 -26.78 35.04 25.91
N GLN A 106 -26.44 34.37 27.01
CA GLN A 106 -27.11 34.60 28.30
C GLN A 106 -26.83 36.00 28.84
N ASN A 107 -25.63 36.54 28.62
CA ASN A 107 -25.24 37.87 29.08
C ASN A 107 -25.86 39.00 28.24
N LEU A 108 -26.02 38.80 26.92
CA LEU A 108 -26.77 39.73 26.05
C LEU A 108 -28.28 39.76 26.39
N GLY A 109 -28.83 38.65 26.90
CA GLY A 109 -30.23 38.55 27.35
C GLY A 109 -30.53 39.27 28.67
N GLN A 110 -29.51 39.61 29.47
CA GLN A 110 -29.70 40.32 30.76
C GLN A 110 -29.53 41.84 30.67
N ASN A 111 -29.05 42.39 29.54
CA ASN A 111 -28.84 43.84 29.36
C ASN A 111 -29.64 44.49 28.22
N SER A 112 -30.54 43.78 27.53
CA SER A 112 -31.35 44.38 26.45
C SER A 112 -32.80 44.59 26.87
N SER A 113 -33.08 45.81 27.32
CA SER A 113 -34.43 46.35 27.32
C SER A 113 -34.92 46.45 25.87
N PHE A 114 -35.95 45.66 25.56
CA PHE A 114 -36.99 45.89 24.54
C PHE A 114 -36.56 46.61 23.25
N PHE A 115 -36.17 45.87 22.22
CA PHE A 115 -36.31 46.32 20.83
C PHE A 115 -37.00 45.26 19.98
N MET A 116 -38.19 45.61 19.52
CA MET A 116 -39.06 44.86 18.62
C MET A 116 -38.33 44.51 17.31
N LEU A 117 -38.38 43.25 16.89
CA LEU A 117 -37.92 42.81 15.57
C LEU A 117 -39.12 42.64 14.63
N PRO A 118 -39.09 43.14 13.37
CA PRO A 118 -40.13 42.82 12.40
C PRO A 118 -39.99 41.38 11.91
N GLN A 119 -41.13 40.70 11.80
CA GLN A 119 -41.30 39.32 11.36
C GLN A 119 -40.66 39.06 9.98
N ALA A 120 -39.64 38.19 9.95
CA ALA A 120 -39.01 37.68 8.73
C ALA A 120 -39.74 36.44 8.20
N GLN A 121 -40.01 36.40 6.90
CA GLN A 121 -40.60 35.26 6.19
C GLN A 121 -39.65 34.04 6.16
N PRO A 122 -40.16 32.80 6.11
CA PRO A 122 -39.31 31.62 6.11
C PRO A 122 -38.54 31.46 4.78
N PRO A 123 -37.25 31.06 4.82
CA PRO A 123 -36.50 30.74 3.61
C PRO A 123 -37.04 29.46 2.97
N LEU A 124 -37.20 29.50 1.64
CA LEU A 124 -37.45 28.32 0.82
C LEU A 124 -36.34 27.28 1.07
N GLN A 125 -36.74 26.09 1.51
CA GLN A 125 -35.81 24.99 1.76
C GLN A 125 -35.11 24.59 0.46
N PRO A 126 -33.79 24.38 0.44
CA PRO A 126 -33.16 23.70 -0.68
C PRO A 126 -33.65 22.24 -0.69
N SER A 127 -34.18 21.81 -1.84
CA SER A 127 -34.58 20.43 -2.07
C SER A 127 -33.40 19.51 -1.78
N ILE A 128 -33.45 18.81 -0.66
CA ILE A 128 -32.61 17.65 -0.38
C ILE A 128 -32.82 16.66 -1.51
N LEU A 129 -31.83 16.56 -2.40
CA LEU A 129 -31.72 15.52 -3.40
C LEU A 129 -31.77 14.18 -2.64
N SER A 130 -32.93 13.51 -2.73
CA SER A 130 -33.13 12.19 -2.15
C SER A 130 -32.23 11.22 -2.92
N HIS A 131 -31.06 10.94 -2.34
CA HIS A 131 -30.24 9.81 -2.79
C HIS A 131 -30.97 8.54 -2.34
N PRO A 132 -31.26 7.59 -3.23
CA PRO A 132 -31.79 6.31 -2.81
C PRO A 132 -30.74 5.58 -1.96
N PRO A 133 -31.14 4.78 -0.96
CA PRO A 133 -30.18 4.03 -0.16
C PRO A 133 -29.43 3.04 -1.07
N PRO A 134 -28.18 2.69 -0.74
CA PRO A 134 -27.43 1.72 -1.53
C PRO A 134 -28.07 0.33 -1.35
N THR A 135 -28.87 -0.08 -2.33
CA THR A 135 -29.30 -1.46 -2.46
C THR A 135 -28.12 -2.27 -2.97
N ILE A 136 -27.54 -3.09 -2.08
CA ILE A 136 -26.73 -4.24 -2.46
C ILE A 136 -27.66 -5.20 -3.21
N GLY A 137 -27.49 -5.28 -4.54
CA GLY A 137 -28.27 -6.16 -5.40
C GLY A 137 -28.47 -5.51 -6.76
N GLY A 138 -27.77 -6.04 -7.78
CA GLY A 138 -27.78 -5.49 -9.13
C GLY A 138 -29.19 -5.34 -9.72
N SER A 139 -29.44 -4.20 -10.35
CA SER A 139 -30.51 -4.05 -11.31
C SER A 139 -30.11 -3.04 -12.39
N PHE A 140 -30.22 -3.49 -13.64
CA PHE A 140 -29.98 -2.71 -14.85
C PHE A 140 -31.22 -1.83 -15.07
N GLN A 141 -31.06 -0.51 -15.03
CA GLN A 141 -32.14 0.43 -15.38
C GLN A 141 -32.07 0.71 -16.89
N ILE A 142 -32.95 0.07 -17.66
CA ILE A 142 -33.17 0.40 -19.08
C ILE A 142 -34.10 1.62 -19.13
N ARG A 143 -33.56 2.81 -19.38
CA ARG A 143 -34.34 3.98 -19.77
C ARG A 143 -34.54 3.94 -21.29
N GLY A 144 -35.58 3.25 -21.75
CA GLY A 144 -35.97 3.23 -23.17
C GLY A 144 -37.01 4.29 -23.47
N PHE A 145 -36.63 5.35 -24.20
CA PHE A 145 -37.56 6.18 -24.96
C PHE A 145 -37.65 5.63 -26.39
N LEU A 146 -38.88 5.49 -26.89
CA LEU A 146 -39.15 5.13 -28.29
C LEU A 146 -38.67 6.28 -29.20
N ASN A 147 -37.74 6.00 -30.10
CA ASN A 147 -37.93 6.28 -31.53
C ASN A 147 -36.90 5.55 -32.39
N GLY A 148 -37.31 5.16 -33.58
CA GLY A 148 -36.68 4.12 -34.38
C GLY A 148 -35.48 4.51 -35.23
N ASN A 149 -34.89 3.44 -35.74
CA ASN A 149 -33.89 3.32 -36.81
C ASN A 149 -32.42 3.33 -36.39
N LYS A 150 -31.87 2.11 -36.45
CA LYS A 150 -30.55 1.70 -36.96
C LYS A 150 -29.35 2.46 -36.41
N ASP A 151 -28.73 1.85 -35.39
CA ASP A 151 -27.30 1.54 -35.28
C ASP A 151 -26.98 1.40 -33.78
N VAL A 152 -26.90 0.16 -33.28
CA VAL A 152 -26.57 -0.11 -31.87
C VAL A 152 -25.05 -0.26 -31.76
N GLU A 153 -24.35 0.87 -31.74
CA GLU A 153 -23.02 0.94 -31.16
C GLU A 153 -23.17 1.02 -29.63
N VAL A 154 -22.92 -0.10 -28.95
CA VAL A 154 -22.94 -0.15 -27.48
C VAL A 154 -21.68 0.52 -26.95
N GLN A 155 -21.70 1.85 -26.84
CA GLN A 155 -20.67 2.56 -26.08
C GLN A 155 -21.02 2.48 -24.59
N THR A 156 -20.51 1.46 -23.91
CA THR A 156 -20.53 1.39 -22.45
C THR A 156 -19.60 2.46 -21.90
N GLN A 157 -20.13 3.62 -21.54
CA GLN A 157 -19.43 4.57 -20.68
C GLN A 157 -19.46 3.98 -19.25
N PRO A 158 -18.32 3.63 -18.64
CA PRO A 158 -18.30 3.31 -17.22
C PRO A 158 -18.61 4.61 -16.48
N ILE A 159 -19.80 4.70 -15.88
CA ILE A 159 -20.03 5.64 -14.80
C ILE A 159 -19.12 5.17 -13.66
N THR A 160 -17.90 5.66 -13.68
CA THR A 160 -16.91 5.44 -12.63
C THR A 160 -17.37 6.27 -11.45
N THR A 161 -18.25 5.68 -10.64
CA THR A 161 -18.62 6.13 -9.29
C THR A 161 -17.48 5.93 -8.29
N MET A 162 -16.23 6.06 -8.74
CA MET A 162 -15.06 6.04 -7.87
C MET A 162 -14.67 7.49 -7.56
N PRO A 163 -14.83 7.94 -6.31
CA PRO A 163 -14.45 9.30 -5.95
C PRO A 163 -12.96 9.61 -6.24
N PRO A 164 -12.61 10.88 -6.51
CA PRO A 164 -11.31 11.28 -7.08
C PRO A 164 -10.07 10.85 -6.28
N TRP A 165 -10.23 10.56 -4.98
CA TRP A 165 -9.13 10.11 -4.11
C TRP A 165 -8.68 8.66 -4.41
N MET A 166 -9.52 7.83 -5.04
CA MET A 166 -9.14 6.46 -5.42
C MET A 166 -8.32 6.37 -6.70
N LEU A 167 -8.31 7.42 -7.52
CA LEU A 167 -7.59 7.42 -8.80
C LEU A 167 -6.08 7.69 -8.65
N ARG A 168 -5.59 7.93 -7.42
CA ARG A 168 -4.18 8.26 -7.17
C ARG A 168 -3.26 7.07 -6.88
N ILE A 169 -3.76 5.83 -6.87
CA ILE A 169 -2.93 4.65 -6.55
C ILE A 169 -2.25 4.04 -7.79
N VAL A 170 -2.58 4.46 -9.02
CA VAL A 170 -2.15 3.74 -10.24
C VAL A 170 -1.10 4.47 -11.09
N ASN A 171 -0.61 5.66 -10.75
CA ASN A 171 0.32 6.36 -11.66
C ASN A 171 1.54 7.05 -11.03
N GLU A 172 2.35 6.30 -10.28
CA GLU A 172 3.78 6.62 -10.08
C GLU A 172 4.67 5.43 -10.47
N ARG A 173 4.85 5.24 -11.78
CA ARG A 173 6.10 4.78 -12.40
C ARG A 173 6.18 5.36 -13.81
N ILE A 174 7.10 6.29 -14.02
CA ILE A 174 8.20 6.28 -15.00
C ILE A 174 9.11 7.46 -14.64
#